data_AF-A0A9D8T4I6-F1
#
_entry.id   AF-A0A9D8T4I6-F1
#
_cell.length_a   1.000
_cell.length_b   1.000
_cell.length_c   1.000
_cell.angle_alpha   90.00
_cell.angle_beta   90.00
_cell.angle_gamma   90.00
#
_symmetry.space_group_name_H-M   'P 1'
#
loop_
_entity.id
_entity.type
_entity.pdbx_description
1 polymer ?
#
loop_
_entity_poly.entity_id
_entity_poly.type
_entity_poly.pdbx_seq_one_letter_code
_entity_poly.pdbx_strand_id
1 'polypeptide(L)'
;MQDLEIYDCHIHLMPRNTEGPEIFRSKAKESGVSGGIIFSMPPETTVKWRGIEPMQWKDRVTNVLDFCSKLENFYPFLWIDPTLPNAVEQVEYAKNAGIKGFKVICNRYMPVEGLTAYRKMAELDMPLLFH
;
A
#
# COMPACT_ATOMS: atom_id res chain seq x y z
N MET A 1 -25.29 -18.02 -14.76
CA MET A 1 -24.74 -16.68 -14.41
C MET A 1 -23.26 -16.89 -14.22
N GLN A 2 -22.40 -16.13 -14.92
CA GLN A 2 -21.00 -16.06 -14.52
C GLN A 2 -20.95 -15.38 -13.16
N ASP A 3 -20.25 -15.98 -12.20
CA ASP A 3 -19.96 -15.32 -10.94
C ASP A 3 -19.18 -14.04 -11.26
N LEU A 4 -19.67 -12.90 -10.78
CA LEU A 4 -19.07 -11.60 -11.05
C LEU A 4 -17.81 -11.49 -10.19
N GLU A 5 -16.63 -11.37 -10.81
CA GLU A 5 -15.39 -11.20 -10.07
C GLU A 5 -15.35 -9.81 -9.40
N ILE A 6 -15.24 -9.79 -8.07
CA ILE A 6 -15.12 -8.54 -7.30
C ILE A 6 -13.65 -8.28 -6.98
N TYR A 7 -13.17 -7.08 -7.29
CA TYR A 7 -11.83 -6.61 -6.91
C TYR A 7 -11.95 -5.46 -5.91
N ASP A 8 -11.35 -5.61 -4.73
CA ASP A 8 -11.33 -4.57 -3.70
C ASP A 8 -10.04 -3.74 -3.79
N CYS A 9 -10.18 -2.46 -4.08
CA CYS A 9 -9.06 -1.54 -4.22
C CYS A 9 -8.58 -0.90 -2.90
N HIS A 10 -9.11 -1.31 -1.74
CA HIS A 10 -8.88 -0.65 -0.47
C HIS A 10 -8.71 -1.61 0.73
N ILE A 11 -7.62 -2.39 0.73
CA ILE A 11 -7.32 -3.35 1.81
C ILE A 11 -6.07 -2.89 2.59
N HIS A 12 -6.14 -2.89 3.92
CA HIS A 12 -5.03 -2.44 4.77
C HIS A 12 -4.34 -3.58 5.51
N LEU A 13 -3.01 -3.59 5.46
CA LEU A 13 -2.20 -4.19 6.52
C LEU A 13 -2.04 -3.19 7.67
N MET A 14 -2.36 -3.62 8.90
CA MET A 14 -2.32 -2.76 10.08
C MET A 14 -1.47 -3.36 11.20
N PRO A 15 -0.71 -2.53 11.94
CA PRO A 15 0.07 -3.02 13.07
C PRO A 15 -0.79 -3.75 14.11
N ARG A 16 -0.19 -4.71 14.82
CA ARG A 16 -0.74 -5.49 15.95
C ARG A 16 -1.85 -6.51 15.61
N ASN A 17 -2.53 -6.42 14.47
CA ASN A 17 -3.62 -7.33 14.09
C ASN A 17 -3.58 -7.71 12.60
N THR A 18 -2.45 -8.20 12.11
CA THR A 18 -2.36 -8.71 10.72
C THR A 18 -2.48 -10.23 10.73
N GLU A 19 -3.57 -10.72 10.15
CA GLU A 19 -3.71 -12.15 9.83
C GLU A 19 -2.75 -12.52 8.70
N GLY A 20 -2.28 -13.78 8.68
CA GLY A 20 -1.44 -14.27 7.59
C GLY A 20 -2.18 -14.32 6.24
N PRO A 21 -1.45 -14.34 5.11
CA PRO A 21 -2.05 -14.30 3.77
C PRO A 21 -3.00 -15.46 3.50
N GLU A 22 -2.77 -16.66 4.05
CA GLU A 22 -3.69 -17.79 3.89
C GLU A 22 -5.06 -17.55 4.54
N ILE A 23 -5.07 -16.97 5.74
CA ILE A 23 -6.31 -16.64 6.45
C ILE A 23 -7.05 -15.53 5.69
N PHE A 24 -6.32 -14.50 5.26
CA PHE A 24 -6.85 -13.44 4.42
C PHE A 24 -7.48 -13.98 3.13
N ARG A 25 -6.79 -14.89 2.43
CA ARG A 25 -7.27 -15.52 1.19
C ARG A 25 -8.58 -16.28 1.39
N SER A 26 -8.70 -17.04 2.49
CA SER A 26 -9.95 -17.74 2.81
C SER A 26 -11.11 -16.76 2.96
N LYS A 27 -10.91 -15.69 3.74
CA LYS A 27 -11.95 -14.68 3.99
C LYS A 27 -12.31 -13.87 2.75
N ALA A 28 -11.32 -13.51 1.93
CA ALA A 28 -11.56 -12.83 0.67
C ALA A 28 -12.44 -13.69 -0.24
N LYS A 29 -12.11 -14.98 -0.38
CA LYS A 29 -12.91 -15.94 -1.16
C LYS A 29 -14.32 -16.12 -0.60
N GLU A 30 -14.46 -16.28 0.71
CA GLU A 30 -15.77 -16.39 1.39
C GLU A 30 -16.64 -15.13 1.19
N SER A 31 -16.00 -13.97 1.03
CA SER A 31 -16.66 -12.68 0.78
C SER A 31 -16.91 -12.40 -0.72
N GLY A 32 -16.53 -13.31 -1.62
CA GLY A 32 -16.63 -13.13 -3.07
C GLY A 32 -15.59 -12.18 -3.68
N VAL A 33 -14.55 -11.80 -2.93
CA VAL A 33 -13.45 -10.95 -3.42
C VAL A 33 -12.40 -11.82 -4.10
N SER A 34 -12.22 -11.63 -5.40
CA SER A 34 -11.32 -12.40 -6.26
C SER A 34 -9.90 -11.82 -6.33
N GLY A 35 -9.71 -10.56 -5.92
CA GLY A 35 -8.44 -9.86 -5.99
C GLY A 35 -8.53 -8.44 -5.46
N GLY A 36 -7.46 -7.67 -5.60
CA GLY A 36 -7.47 -6.31 -5.10
C GLY A 36 -6.12 -5.66 -4.91
N ILE A 37 -6.14 -4.56 -4.16
CA ILE A 37 -4.97 -3.80 -3.78
C ILE A 37 -4.77 -3.93 -2.28
N ILE A 38 -3.59 -4.39 -1.89
CA ILE A 38 -3.18 -4.47 -0.49
C ILE A 38 -2.18 -3.36 -0.23
N PHE A 39 -2.53 -2.46 0.68
CA PHE A 39 -1.66 -1.40 1.14
C PHE A 39 -0.64 -1.96 2.13
N SER A 40 0.61 -1.51 1.98
CA SER A 40 1.65 -1.73 2.98
C SER A 40 1.23 -1.21 4.35
N MET A 41 1.99 -1.63 5.37
CA MET A 41 1.95 -0.97 6.67
C MET A 41 2.05 0.57 6.52
N PRO A 42 1.35 1.34 7.36
CA PRO A 42 1.33 2.80 7.31
C PRO A 42 2.72 3.45 7.45
N PRO A 43 2.94 4.65 6.88
CA PRO A 43 4.17 5.41 7.07
C PRO A 43 4.30 5.87 8.53
N GLU A 44 5.53 6.21 8.93
CA GLU A 44 5.83 6.60 10.31
C GLU A 44 4.99 7.77 10.82
N THR A 45 4.72 8.72 9.92
CA THR A 45 3.90 9.89 10.24
C THR A 45 2.51 9.45 10.67
N THR A 46 1.89 8.45 10.04
CA THR A 46 0.58 7.93 10.44
C THR A 46 0.60 7.25 11.82
N VAL A 47 1.57 6.38 12.10
CA VAL A 47 1.55 5.50 13.30
C VAL A 47 2.07 6.13 14.58
N LYS A 48 2.98 7.12 14.50
CA LYS A 48 3.52 7.79 15.70
C LYS A 48 2.42 8.40 16.57
N TRP A 49 1.33 8.86 15.96
CA TRP A 49 0.17 9.42 16.68
C TRP A 49 -0.66 8.39 17.44
N ARG A 50 -0.42 7.10 17.19
CA ARG A 50 -1.09 5.98 17.85
C ARG A 50 -0.20 5.26 18.87
N GLY A 51 1.01 5.78 19.15
CA GLY A 51 1.96 5.14 20.07
C GLY A 51 2.46 3.77 19.57
N ILE A 52 2.56 3.62 18.25
CA ILE A 52 3.03 2.40 17.60
C ILE A 52 4.39 2.68 16.99
N GLU A 53 5.36 1.82 17.28
CA GLU A 53 6.68 1.87 16.68
C GLU A 53 6.57 1.68 15.16
N PRO A 54 7.10 2.62 14.35
CA PRO A 54 7.02 2.53 12.91
C PRO A 54 7.97 1.47 12.36
N MET A 55 7.47 0.71 11.39
CA MET A 55 8.32 -0.13 10.55
C MET A 55 9.12 0.75 9.59
N GLN A 56 10.41 0.44 9.42
CA GLN A 56 11.27 1.16 8.47
C GLN A 56 10.72 1.01 7.05
N TRP A 57 10.86 2.06 6.24
CA TRP A 57 10.17 2.12 4.95
C TRP A 57 10.54 1.00 3.97
N LYS A 58 11.80 0.53 3.97
CA LYS A 58 12.23 -0.62 3.17
C LYS A 58 11.57 -1.92 3.65
N ASP A 59 11.47 -2.09 4.97
CA ASP A 59 10.79 -3.26 5.56
C ASP A 59 9.29 -3.25 5.25
N ARG A 60 8.65 -2.07 5.16
CA ARG A 60 7.24 -1.95 4.72
C ARG A 60 7.04 -2.42 3.27
N VAL A 61 7.99 -2.11 2.40
CA VAL A 61 8.02 -2.58 1.01
C VAL A 61 8.19 -4.10 0.97
N THR A 62 9.20 -4.64 1.65
CA THR A 62 9.43 -6.09 1.73
C THR A 62 8.22 -6.83 2.31
N ASN A 63 7.59 -6.28 3.35
CA ASN A 63 6.45 -6.88 4.03
C ASN A 63 5.23 -7.03 3.10
N VAL A 64 4.84 -5.97 2.38
CA VAL A 64 3.67 -6.05 1.48
C VAL A 64 3.95 -6.92 0.26
N LEU A 65 5.20 -6.94 -0.23
CA LEU A 65 5.62 -7.82 -1.32
C LEU A 65 5.56 -9.29 -0.90
N ASP A 66 6.10 -9.63 0.27
CA ASP A 66 6.06 -10.99 0.82
C ASP A 66 4.63 -11.45 1.15
N PHE A 67 3.76 -10.52 1.55
CA PHE A 67 2.34 -10.82 1.76
C PHE A 67 1.64 -11.14 0.43
N CYS A 68 1.82 -10.29 -0.58
CA CYS A 68 1.16 -10.45 -1.88
C CYS A 68 1.74 -11.59 -2.71
N SER A 69 3.01 -11.99 -2.52
CA SER A 69 3.62 -13.10 -3.26
C SER A 69 2.93 -14.45 -3.03
N LYS A 70 2.18 -14.56 -1.92
CA LYS A 70 1.40 -15.74 -1.54
C LYS A 70 -0.07 -15.66 -1.99
N LEU A 71 -0.44 -14.60 -2.72
CA LEU A 71 -1.81 -14.29 -3.09
C LEU A 71 -1.92 -14.07 -4.60
N GLU A 72 -2.87 -14.76 -5.25
CA GLU A 72 -3.18 -14.53 -6.65
C GLU A 72 -4.09 -13.29 -6.79
N ASN A 73 -3.87 -12.47 -7.81
CA ASN A 73 -4.68 -11.28 -8.13
C ASN A 73 -4.72 -10.17 -7.06
N PHE A 74 -3.83 -10.21 -6.04
CA PHE A 74 -3.64 -9.13 -5.08
C PHE A 74 -2.33 -8.40 -5.35
N TYR A 75 -2.42 -7.08 -5.46
CA TYR A 75 -1.29 -6.25 -5.89
C TYR A 75 -0.81 -5.33 -4.76
N PRO A 76 0.51 -5.28 -4.53
CA PRO A 76 1.08 -4.50 -3.44
C PRO A 76 1.14 -3.01 -3.79
N PHE A 77 0.55 -2.17 -2.95
CA PHE A 77 0.67 -0.71 -3.01
C PHE A 77 1.41 -0.19 -1.78
N LEU A 78 2.35 0.73 -1.98
CA LEU A 78 3.03 1.40 -0.86
C LEU A 78 2.17 2.56 -0.35
N TRP A 79 1.74 2.50 0.91
CA TRP A 79 1.22 3.68 1.59
C TRP A 79 2.39 4.60 1.96
N ILE A 80 2.50 5.74 1.29
CA ILE A 80 3.59 6.69 1.46
C ILE A 80 3.06 8.01 2.06
N ASP A 81 3.92 8.66 2.84
CA ASP A 81 3.77 10.08 3.13
C ASP A 81 4.61 10.87 2.09
N PRO A 82 3.97 11.58 1.15
CA PRO A 82 4.66 12.23 0.04
C PRO A 82 5.39 13.51 0.45
N THR A 83 5.22 14.01 1.68
CA THR A 83 5.92 15.21 2.16
C THR A 83 7.25 14.90 2.85
N LEU A 84 7.58 13.62 3.03
CA LEU A 84 8.86 13.24 3.62
C LEU A 84 10.03 13.64 2.71
N PRO A 85 11.17 14.10 3.26
CA PRO A 85 12.33 14.51 2.46
C PRO A 85 12.85 13.45 1.49
N ASN A 86 12.66 12.17 1.81
CA ASN A 86 13.07 11.04 0.99
C ASN A 86 11.91 10.37 0.22
N ALA A 87 10.77 11.05 0.04
CA ALA A 87 9.61 10.45 -0.63
C ALA A 87 9.91 10.00 -2.07
N VAL A 88 10.70 10.78 -2.81
CA VAL A 88 11.15 10.42 -4.18
C VAL A 88 11.98 9.14 -4.18
N GLU A 89 12.93 9.01 -3.25
CA GLU A 89 13.75 7.81 -3.08
C GLU A 89 12.87 6.59 -2.78
N GLN A 90 11.89 6.74 -1.89
CA GLN A 90 10.95 5.67 -1.56
C GLN A 90 10.14 5.23 -2.78
N VAL A 91 9.71 6.16 -3.64
CA VAL A 91 8.98 5.86 -4.88
C VAL A 91 9.83 5.04 -5.84
N GLU A 92 11.07 5.47 -6.11
CA GLU A 92 11.98 4.77 -7.02
C GLU A 92 12.32 3.38 -6.51
N TYR A 93 12.68 3.27 -5.22
CA TYR A 93 12.97 1.99 -4.60
C TYR A 93 11.77 1.04 -4.66
N ALA A 94 10.57 1.51 -4.30
CA ALA A 94 9.35 0.72 -4.32
C ALA A 94 9.05 0.16 -5.71
N LYS A 95 9.14 0.99 -6.76
CA LYS A 95 8.98 0.55 -8.15
C LYS A 95 9.96 -0.56 -8.51
N ASN A 96 11.24 -0.36 -8.22
CA ASN A 96 12.30 -1.32 -8.53
C ASN A 96 12.14 -2.63 -7.75
N ALA A 97 11.58 -2.57 -6.54
CA ALA A 97 11.29 -3.74 -5.71
C ALA A 97 10.03 -4.52 -6.15
N GLY A 98 9.20 -3.96 -7.02
CA GLY A 98 8.01 -4.63 -7.57
C GLY A 98 6.67 -4.15 -7.04
N ILE A 99 6.63 -3.05 -6.27
CA ILE A 99 5.37 -2.36 -5.92
C ILE A 99 4.61 -1.99 -7.20
N LYS A 100 3.28 -2.07 -7.15
CA LYS A 100 2.39 -1.84 -8.30
C LYS A 100 1.66 -0.51 -8.26
N GLY A 101 1.77 0.25 -7.17
CA GLY A 101 1.23 1.59 -7.05
C GLY A 101 1.43 2.18 -5.66
N PHE A 102 0.84 3.36 -5.46
CA PHE A 102 0.99 4.11 -4.22
C PHE A 102 -0.37 4.52 -3.65
N LYS A 103 -0.41 4.61 -2.32
CA LYS A 103 -1.54 5.15 -1.56
C LYS A 103 -1.06 6.33 -0.74
N VAL A 104 -1.84 7.40 -0.70
CA VAL A 104 -1.57 8.59 0.10
C VAL A 104 -2.82 9.01 0.86
N ILE A 105 -2.64 9.67 2.01
CA ILE A 105 -3.73 10.28 2.78
C ILE A 105 -3.35 11.74 3.01
N CYS A 106 -4.17 12.66 2.52
CA CYS A 106 -3.93 14.11 2.65
C CYS A 106 -4.61 14.67 3.91
N ASN A 107 -4.33 14.09 5.07
CA ASN A 107 -4.96 14.48 6.34
C ASN A 107 -4.12 15.47 7.17
N ARG A 108 -2.89 15.78 6.73
CA ARG A 108 -1.94 16.65 7.44
C ARG A 108 -1.16 17.61 6.55
N TYR A 109 -1.41 17.54 5.26
CA TYR A 109 -0.81 18.36 4.23
C TYR A 109 -1.83 18.52 3.12
N MET A 110 -1.74 19.61 2.38
CA MET A 110 -2.51 19.83 1.17
C MET A 110 -1.93 18.99 0.02
N PRO A 111 -2.75 18.45 -0.90
CA PRO A 111 -2.25 17.65 -2.02
C PRO A 111 -1.12 18.31 -2.83
N VAL A 112 -1.11 19.64 -2.92
CA VAL A 112 -0.06 20.42 -3.59
C VAL A 112 1.34 20.19 -3.00
N GLU A 113 1.43 19.91 -1.69
CA GLU A 113 2.69 19.68 -0.98
C GLU A 113 3.32 18.34 -1.34
N GLY A 114 2.53 17.36 -1.82
CA GLY A 114 2.99 16.06 -2.27
C GLY A 114 3.41 16.00 -3.75
N LEU A 115 3.26 17.10 -4.51
CA LEU A 115 3.41 17.11 -5.97
C LEU A 115 4.75 16.59 -6.46
N THR A 116 5.85 16.82 -5.74
CA THR A 116 7.17 16.30 -6.11
C THR A 116 7.17 14.77 -6.18
N ALA A 117 6.60 14.10 -5.17
CA ALA A 117 6.48 12.64 -5.18
C ALA A 117 5.46 12.16 -6.21
N TYR A 118 4.33 12.86 -6.37
CA TYR A 118 3.29 12.46 -7.32
C TYR A 118 3.76 12.53 -8.78
N ARG A 119 4.51 13.58 -9.13
CA ARG A 119 5.17 13.68 -10.44
C ARG A 119 6.10 12.52 -10.67
N LYS A 120 6.90 12.14 -9.66
CA LYS A 120 7.77 10.98 -9.78
C LYS A 120 7.00 9.67 -10.01
N MET A 121 5.87 9.48 -9.34
CA MET A 121 5.01 8.31 -9.56
C MET A 121 4.45 8.30 -11.00
N ALA A 122 4.02 9.47 -11.50
CA ALA A 122 3.54 9.61 -12.87
C ALA A 122 4.64 9.34 -13.92
N GLU A 123 5.86 9.86 -13.70
CA GLU A 123 7.03 9.60 -14.56
C GLU A 123 7.37 8.10 -14.66
N LEU A 124 7.13 7.33 -13.59
CA LEU A 124 7.38 5.89 -13.54
C LEU A 124 6.18 5.04 -14.00
N ASP A 125 5.13 5.69 -14.53
CA ASP A 125 3.87 5.07 -14.94
C ASP A 125 3.24 4.24 -13.81
N MET A 126 3.13 4.86 -12.63
CA MET A 126 2.63 4.22 -11.42
C MET A 126 1.29 4.80 -10.97
N PRO A 127 0.27 3.96 -10.71
CA PRO A 127 -1.01 4.42 -10.19
C PRO A 127 -0.86 4.98 -8.77
N LEU A 128 -1.63 6.03 -8.49
CA LEU A 128 -1.71 6.69 -7.20
C LEU A 128 -3.17 6.74 -6.74
N LEU A 129 -3.43 6.19 -5.56
CA LEU A 129 -4.74 6.18 -4.91
C LEU A 129 -4.75 7.19 -3.75
N PHE A 130 -5.64 8.17 -3.81
CA PHE A 130 -5.89 9.11 -2.71
C PHE A 130 -6.91 8.51 -1.72
N HIS A 131 -6.61 8.56 -0.42
CA HIS A 131 -7.59 8.39 0.65
C HIS A 131 -8.15 9.76 1.04
#